data_AF-I4VX58-F1
#
_entry.id   AF-I4VX58-F1
#
_cell.length_a   1.000
_cell.length_b   1.000
_cell.length_c   1.000
_cell.angle_alpha   90.00
_cell.angle_beta   90.00
_cell.angle_gamma   90.00
#
_symmetry.space_group_name_H-M   'P 1'
#
loop_
_entity.id
_entity.type
_entity.pdbx_description
1 polymer ?
#
loop_
_entity_poly.entity_id
_entity_poly.type
_entity_poly.pdbx_seq_one_letter_code
_entity_poly.pdbx_strand_id
1 'polypeptide(L)'
;MPSSAYSRLEHLRSLWPWLPLWLLVALLAIFSHGPMPLYSTRTLAVAWDMWSHGQWLVPHLNGQPYSEKAPLLFWLIHAGWFVFGANDIWPRVLEVAFGAIELVLLAVLARRMFPARPWVAKAAPWMLLALSYAFLFGLQIMYDALLAMWVLAALVCLVPKAQREEPRWLLFGVCIGLGLLTKGPVMLLHVLFPWLLGPLWSDWARNHRARWYGFGVLSVLLGLVMLLAWALPAGFAGGDAYRHRLFFTQTAARVVHGVKSAEPLQSHAHAVPWYVLMLPVLLFPFIGWPRAWVALAMLRRPLSPGLRFALCWVLPTFVVFSLVRGKQLYYLLPELAGTMLLLAGAVALLRERRA
;
A
#
# COMPACT_ATOMS: atom_id res chain seq x y z
N MET A 1 -2.85 -12.72 -40.07
CA MET A 1 -2.34 -11.33 -40.08
C MET A 1 -1.50 -11.12 -38.83
N PRO A 2 -0.21 -10.79 -38.92
CA PRO A 2 0.62 -10.61 -37.73
C PRO A 2 0.22 -9.30 -37.05
N SER A 3 -0.26 -9.37 -35.81
CA SER A 3 -0.50 -8.19 -34.98
C SER A 3 0.86 -7.52 -34.71
N SER A 4 1.16 -6.50 -35.50
CA SER A 4 2.36 -5.67 -35.35
C SER A 4 2.52 -5.27 -33.88
N ALA A 5 3.76 -5.28 -33.37
CA ALA A 5 4.07 -4.77 -32.03
C ALA A 5 3.48 -3.34 -31.82
N TYR A 6 3.34 -2.58 -32.91
CA TYR A 6 2.68 -1.28 -32.95
C TYR A 6 1.22 -1.32 -32.47
N SER A 7 0.41 -2.27 -32.94
CA SER A 7 -1.01 -2.39 -32.56
C SER A 7 -1.17 -2.80 -31.09
N ARG A 8 -0.24 -3.62 -30.57
CA ARG A 8 -0.21 -3.99 -29.15
C ARG A 8 0.19 -2.82 -28.25
N LEU A 9 1.18 -2.02 -28.67
CA LEU A 9 1.58 -0.81 -27.95
C LEU A 9 0.46 0.23 -27.91
N GLU A 10 -0.23 0.46 -29.03
CA GLU A 10 -1.40 1.35 -29.10
C GLU A 10 -2.55 0.83 -28.23
N HIS A 11 -2.80 -0.48 -28.24
CA HIS A 11 -3.82 -1.07 -27.38
C HIS A 11 -3.48 -0.90 -25.89
N LEU A 12 -2.23 -1.14 -25.48
CA LEU A 12 -1.77 -0.90 -24.11
C LEU A 12 -1.84 0.59 -23.72
N ARG A 13 -1.47 1.51 -24.62
CA ARG A 13 -1.62 2.96 -24.43
C ARG A 13 -3.09 3.37 -24.29
N SER A 14 -3.99 2.73 -25.03
CA SER A 14 -5.43 2.97 -24.92
C SER A 14 -6.02 2.47 -23.60
N LEU A 15 -5.45 1.40 -23.04
CA LEU A 15 -5.91 0.80 -21.79
C LEU A 15 -5.38 1.56 -20.57
N TRP A 16 -4.10 1.97 -20.58
CA TRP A 16 -3.42 2.67 -19.48
C TRP A 16 -2.60 3.87 -19.97
N PRO A 17 -3.24 4.97 -20.41
CA PRO A 17 -2.54 6.13 -20.97
C PRO A 17 -1.63 6.85 -19.96
N TRP A 18 -1.86 6.68 -18.66
CA TRP A 18 -1.04 7.21 -17.58
C TRP A 18 0.27 6.42 -17.37
N LEU A 19 0.35 5.16 -17.82
CA LEU A 19 1.50 4.30 -17.51
C LEU A 19 2.79 4.76 -18.22
N PRO A 20 2.79 5.11 -19.52
CA PRO A 20 3.98 5.67 -20.15
C PRO A 20 4.43 6.99 -19.52
N LEU A 21 3.48 7.85 -19.12
CA LEU A 21 3.80 9.10 -18.45
C LEU A 21 4.41 8.85 -17.06
N TRP A 22 3.82 7.95 -16.27
CA TRP A 22 4.38 7.55 -14.99
C TRP A 22 5.82 7.07 -15.16
N LEU A 23 6.06 6.11 -16.05
CA LEU A 23 7.41 5.57 -16.27
C LEU A 23 8.39 6.67 -16.66
N LEU A 24 8.02 7.54 -17.60
CA LEU A 24 8.89 8.64 -18.03
C LEU A 24 9.19 9.61 -16.88
N VAL A 25 8.16 10.14 -16.23
CA VAL A 25 8.30 11.20 -15.22
C VAL A 25 8.93 10.66 -13.93
N ALA A 26 8.55 9.46 -13.49
CA ALA A 26 9.09 8.81 -12.29
C ALA A 26 10.56 8.42 -12.47
N LEU A 27 10.95 7.86 -13.63
CA LEU A 27 12.36 7.57 -13.92
C LEU A 27 13.18 8.85 -13.98
N LEU A 28 12.71 9.89 -14.69
CA LEU A 28 13.41 11.16 -14.73
C LEU A 28 13.57 11.76 -13.33
N ALA A 29 12.50 11.78 -12.53
CA ALA A 29 12.52 12.31 -11.17
C ALA A 29 13.48 11.55 -10.26
N ILE A 30 13.37 10.22 -10.17
CA ILE A 30 14.17 9.41 -9.24
C ILE A 30 15.67 9.40 -9.59
N PHE A 31 16.02 9.59 -10.87
CA PHE A 31 17.42 9.68 -11.31
C PHE A 31 17.95 11.13 -11.34
N SER A 32 17.10 12.14 -11.17
CA SER A 32 17.52 13.56 -11.12
C SER A 32 18.26 13.95 -9.82
N HIS A 33 18.18 13.11 -8.78
CA HIS A 33 18.81 13.36 -7.49
C HIS A 33 19.42 12.06 -6.92
N GLY A 34 20.34 12.18 -5.96
CA GLY A 34 20.83 11.03 -5.20
C GLY A 34 19.75 10.44 -4.27
N PRO A 35 19.96 9.26 -3.68
CA PRO A 35 19.03 8.69 -2.71
C PRO A 35 18.86 9.67 -1.52
N MET A 36 17.62 9.99 -1.14
CA MET A 36 17.42 10.97 -0.07
C MET A 36 17.92 10.45 1.30
N PRO A 37 18.61 11.31 2.08
CA PRO A 37 19.01 10.98 3.44
C PRO A 37 17.84 10.57 4.34
N LEU A 38 18.11 9.71 5.34
CA LEU A 38 17.16 9.15 6.33
C LEU A 38 16.06 8.23 5.77
N TYR A 39 15.71 8.38 4.50
CA TYR A 39 14.77 7.53 3.78
C TYR A 39 15.52 6.48 2.96
N SER A 40 15.77 6.79 1.69
CA SER A 40 16.38 5.90 0.71
C SER A 40 17.77 5.41 1.14
N THR A 41 18.61 6.30 1.69
CA THR A 41 19.98 5.91 2.11
C THR A 41 19.97 4.88 3.23
N ARG A 42 19.03 4.97 4.18
CA ARG A 42 18.94 4.00 5.29
C ARG A 42 18.55 2.62 4.79
N THR A 43 17.54 2.54 3.93
CA THR A 43 17.10 1.26 3.32
C THR A 43 18.22 0.64 2.49
N LEU A 44 18.89 1.46 1.66
CA LEU A 44 20.00 1.00 0.82
C LEU A 44 21.21 0.57 1.67
N ALA A 45 21.51 1.25 2.76
CA ALA A 45 22.60 0.87 3.67
C ALA A 45 22.34 -0.50 4.30
N VAL A 46 21.11 -0.78 4.73
CA VAL A 46 20.74 -2.12 5.25
C VAL A 46 20.88 -3.17 4.15
N ALA A 47 20.34 -2.91 2.96
CA ALA A 47 20.46 -3.83 1.84
C ALA A 47 21.93 -4.10 1.47
N TRP A 48 22.75 -3.06 1.44
CA TRP A 48 24.18 -3.16 1.16
C TRP A 48 24.93 -3.96 2.23
N ASP A 49 24.72 -3.65 3.51
CA ASP A 49 25.39 -4.33 4.62
C ASP A 49 25.04 -5.83 4.66
N MET A 50 23.77 -6.16 4.40
CA MET A 50 23.33 -7.53 4.22
C MET A 50 24.03 -8.22 3.03
N TRP A 51 24.12 -7.55 1.89
CA TRP A 51 24.74 -8.09 0.68
C TRP A 51 26.25 -8.31 0.85
N SER A 52 26.97 -7.31 1.37
CA SER A 52 28.43 -7.34 1.51
C SER A 52 28.92 -8.40 2.49
N HIS A 53 28.09 -8.76 3.48
CA HIS A 53 28.40 -9.77 4.48
C HIS A 53 27.72 -11.14 4.22
N GLY A 54 27.03 -11.30 3.08
CA GLY A 54 26.31 -12.55 2.76
C GLY A 54 25.19 -12.90 3.74
N GLN A 55 24.60 -11.89 4.39
CA GLN A 55 23.52 -12.04 5.38
C GLN A 55 22.16 -11.87 4.71
N TRP A 56 21.40 -12.96 4.61
CA TRP A 56 20.12 -12.97 3.89
C TRP A 56 18.91 -13.02 4.81
N LEU A 57 19.09 -13.60 5.99
CA LEU A 57 18.01 -13.92 6.91
C LEU A 57 17.73 -12.78 7.90
N VAL A 58 18.78 -12.25 8.52
CA VAL A 58 18.71 -11.19 9.52
C VAL A 58 19.17 -9.88 8.88
N PRO A 59 18.33 -8.83 8.84
CA PRO A 59 18.76 -7.52 8.37
C PRO A 59 19.87 -6.96 9.26
N HIS A 60 20.87 -6.31 8.67
CA HIS A 60 22.00 -5.71 9.40
C HIS A 60 22.20 -4.25 8.99
N LEU A 61 22.65 -3.43 9.93
CA LEU A 61 23.07 -2.06 9.67
C LEU A 61 24.32 -1.74 10.49
N ASN A 62 25.39 -1.34 9.81
CA ASN A 62 26.70 -1.09 10.41
C ASN A 62 27.21 -2.30 11.23
N GLY A 63 27.02 -3.51 10.69
CA GLY A 63 27.45 -4.76 11.31
C GLY A 63 26.62 -5.21 12.51
N GLN A 64 25.49 -4.55 12.79
CA GLN A 64 24.60 -4.89 13.92
C GLN A 64 23.24 -5.39 13.43
N PRO A 65 22.62 -6.39 14.08
CA PRO A 65 21.28 -6.85 13.74
C PRO A 65 20.23 -5.73 13.80
N TYR A 66 19.53 -5.53 12.70
CA TYR A 66 18.53 -4.50 12.48
C TYR A 66 17.12 -5.09 12.54
N SER A 67 16.53 -5.13 13.74
CA SER A 67 15.21 -5.72 13.99
C SER A 67 14.03 -4.78 13.66
N GLU A 68 14.28 -3.62 13.06
CA GLU A 68 13.24 -2.60 12.90
C GLU A 68 12.28 -2.86 11.75
N LYS A 69 12.69 -3.65 10.75
CA LYS A 69 11.99 -3.87 9.48
C LYS A 69 12.08 -5.33 9.04
N ALA A 70 11.04 -5.78 8.36
CA ALA A 70 10.97 -7.09 7.73
C ALA A 70 11.72 -7.07 6.38
N PRO A 71 12.07 -8.24 5.80
CA PRO A 71 13.18 -8.34 4.86
C PRO A 71 12.76 -8.21 3.39
N LEU A 72 11.46 -8.18 3.07
CA LEU A 72 11.01 -8.39 1.68
C LEU A 72 11.59 -7.38 0.70
N LEU A 73 11.65 -6.09 1.07
CA LEU A 73 12.24 -5.07 0.20
C LEU A 73 13.73 -5.34 -0.06
N PHE A 74 14.48 -5.77 0.96
CA PHE A 74 15.90 -6.12 0.81
C PHE A 74 16.07 -7.33 -0.11
N TRP A 75 15.24 -8.36 0.05
CA TRP A 75 15.26 -9.53 -0.83
C TRP A 75 14.97 -9.17 -2.29
N LEU A 76 14.04 -8.25 -2.55
CA LEU A 76 13.77 -7.77 -3.91
C LEU A 76 14.92 -6.93 -4.48
N ILE A 77 15.59 -6.13 -3.65
CA ILE A 77 16.81 -5.41 -4.04
C ILE A 77 17.91 -6.41 -4.40
N HIS A 78 18.18 -7.37 -3.52
CA HIS A 78 19.23 -8.36 -3.75
C HIS A 78 18.93 -9.28 -4.93
N ALA A 79 17.67 -9.62 -5.19
CA ALA A 79 17.29 -10.41 -6.35
C ALA A 79 17.75 -9.73 -7.66
N GLY A 80 17.67 -8.40 -7.75
CA GLY A 80 18.23 -7.69 -8.90
C GLY A 80 19.74 -7.56 -8.84
N TRP A 81 20.35 -7.40 -7.66
CA TRP A 81 21.82 -7.39 -7.54
C TRP A 81 22.46 -8.73 -7.90
N PHE A 82 21.77 -9.86 -7.71
CA PHE A 82 22.22 -11.16 -8.22
C PHE A 82 22.28 -11.22 -9.74
N VAL A 83 21.39 -10.49 -10.44
CA VAL A 83 21.29 -10.51 -11.89
C VAL A 83 22.17 -9.44 -12.54
N PHE A 84 22.19 -8.24 -11.96
CA PHE A 84 22.80 -7.04 -12.56
C PHE A 84 24.08 -6.59 -11.85
N GLY A 85 24.53 -7.32 -10.82
CA GLY A 85 25.55 -6.85 -9.88
C GLY A 85 25.02 -5.77 -8.95
N ALA A 86 25.75 -5.49 -7.86
CA ALA A 86 25.35 -4.45 -6.92
C ALA A 86 25.48 -3.05 -7.54
N ASN A 87 24.36 -2.31 -7.57
CA ASN A 87 24.26 -0.99 -8.17
C ASN A 87 23.10 -0.18 -7.56
N ASP A 88 23.04 1.12 -7.82
CA ASP A 88 21.98 2.01 -7.34
C ASP A 88 20.82 2.20 -8.34
N ILE A 89 20.91 1.62 -9.54
CA ILE A 89 19.89 1.70 -10.60
C ILE A 89 18.72 0.78 -10.28
N TRP A 90 18.99 -0.50 -9.98
CA TRP A 90 17.96 -1.51 -9.74
C TRP A 90 16.98 -1.12 -8.62
N PRO A 91 17.43 -0.70 -7.41
CA PRO A 91 16.52 -0.28 -6.35
C PRO A 91 15.59 0.87 -6.75
N ARG A 92 16.06 1.81 -7.58
CA ARG A 92 15.25 2.93 -8.07
C ARG A 92 14.22 2.47 -9.09
N VAL A 93 14.63 1.64 -10.06
CA VAL A 93 13.72 1.07 -11.06
C VAL A 93 12.65 0.22 -10.38
N LEU A 94 13.02 -0.51 -9.33
CA LEU A 94 12.11 -1.30 -8.51
C LEU A 94 11.04 -0.42 -7.84
N GLU A 95 11.43 0.71 -7.26
CA GLU A 95 10.50 1.68 -6.64
C GLU A 95 9.51 2.26 -7.67
N VAL A 96 10.02 2.65 -8.85
CA VAL A 96 9.17 3.13 -9.96
C VAL A 96 8.20 2.04 -10.44
N ALA A 97 8.63 0.77 -10.43
CA ALA A 97 7.78 -0.35 -10.79
C ALA A 97 6.66 -0.57 -9.77
N PHE A 98 6.91 -0.40 -8.46
CA PHE A 98 5.86 -0.48 -7.44
C PHE A 98 4.76 0.54 -7.69
N GLY A 99 5.10 1.81 -7.89
CA GLY A 99 4.11 2.85 -8.21
C GLY A 99 3.35 2.57 -9.52
N ALA A 100 4.01 2.01 -10.54
CA ALA A 100 3.35 1.60 -11.77
C ALA A 100 2.30 0.50 -11.52
N ILE A 101 2.66 -0.51 -10.72
CA ILE A 101 1.78 -1.61 -10.36
C ILE A 101 0.62 -1.09 -9.50
N GLU A 102 0.85 -0.18 -8.57
CA GLU A 102 -0.21 0.47 -7.77
C GLU A 102 -1.26 1.14 -8.65
N LEU A 103 -0.83 1.92 -9.66
CA LEU A 103 -1.74 2.57 -10.61
C LEU A 103 -2.56 1.54 -11.41
N VAL A 104 -1.94 0.43 -11.85
CA VAL A 104 -2.66 -0.68 -12.52
C VAL A 104 -3.70 -1.29 -11.58
N LEU A 105 -3.30 -1.62 -10.35
CA LEU A 105 -4.17 -2.24 -9.37
C LEU A 105 -5.34 -1.34 -8.99
N LEU A 106 -5.11 -0.02 -8.83
CA LEU A 106 -6.16 0.96 -8.61
C LEU A 106 -7.13 1.03 -9.80
N ALA A 107 -6.63 1.01 -11.04
CA ALA A 107 -7.48 0.98 -12.23
C ALA A 107 -8.35 -0.29 -12.29
N VAL A 108 -7.78 -1.45 -11.93
CA VAL A 108 -8.50 -2.73 -11.85
C VAL A 108 -9.55 -2.70 -10.75
N LEU A 109 -9.20 -2.21 -9.56
CA LEU A 109 -10.10 -2.06 -8.43
C LEU A 109 -11.28 -1.15 -8.77
N ALA A 110 -11.00 0.00 -9.35
CA ALA A 110 -11.99 0.97 -9.82
C ALA A 110 -12.94 0.37 -10.86
N ARG A 111 -12.42 -0.37 -11.85
CA ARG A 111 -13.25 -1.03 -12.87
C ARG A 111 -14.22 -2.04 -12.28
N ARG A 112 -13.77 -2.80 -11.27
CA ARG A 112 -14.61 -3.81 -10.61
C ARG A 112 -15.65 -3.19 -9.67
N MET A 113 -15.31 -2.10 -8.99
CA MET A 113 -16.20 -1.42 -8.04
C MET A 113 -17.18 -0.45 -8.70
N PHE A 114 -16.86 0.02 -9.90
CA PHE A 114 -17.68 0.96 -10.67
C PHE A 114 -17.89 0.46 -12.12
N PRO A 115 -18.47 -0.74 -12.33
CA PRO A 115 -18.61 -1.33 -13.66
C PRO A 115 -19.47 -0.47 -14.61
N ALA A 116 -20.51 0.17 -14.08
CA ALA A 116 -21.36 1.10 -14.84
C ALA A 116 -20.72 2.48 -15.09
N ARG A 117 -19.54 2.77 -14.51
CA ARG A 117 -18.88 4.07 -14.59
C ARG A 117 -17.40 3.92 -14.98
N PRO A 118 -17.13 3.51 -16.23
CA PRO A 118 -15.76 3.24 -16.71
C PRO A 118 -14.82 4.44 -16.59
N TRP A 119 -15.36 5.67 -16.53
CA TRP A 119 -14.58 6.87 -16.27
C TRP A 119 -13.81 6.80 -14.94
N VAL A 120 -14.36 6.18 -13.89
CA VAL A 120 -13.70 6.05 -12.57
C VAL A 120 -12.40 5.26 -12.70
N ALA A 121 -12.39 4.18 -13.49
CA ALA A 121 -11.21 3.36 -13.74
C ALA A 121 -10.13 4.08 -14.56
N LYS A 122 -10.50 5.11 -15.32
CA LYS A 122 -9.56 5.96 -16.04
C LYS A 122 -9.05 7.09 -15.14
N ALA A 123 -9.93 7.73 -14.37
CA ALA A 123 -9.62 8.92 -13.58
C ALA A 123 -8.84 8.63 -12.29
N ALA A 124 -9.18 7.58 -11.56
CA ALA A 124 -8.56 7.32 -10.26
C ALA A 124 -7.01 7.17 -10.32
N PRO A 125 -6.41 6.47 -11.29
CA PRO A 125 -4.95 6.43 -11.44
C PRO A 125 -4.33 7.78 -11.77
N TRP A 126 -4.95 8.58 -12.66
CA TRP A 126 -4.50 9.94 -12.94
C TRP A 126 -4.53 10.82 -11.68
N MET A 127 -5.56 10.65 -10.86
CA MET A 127 -5.69 11.39 -9.62
C MET A 127 -4.64 10.96 -8.60
N LEU A 128 -4.37 9.65 -8.45
CA LEU A 128 -3.30 9.17 -7.57
C LEU A 128 -1.92 9.68 -8.03
N LEU A 129 -1.64 9.61 -9.33
CA LEU A 129 -0.39 10.11 -9.92
C LEU A 129 -0.18 11.61 -9.67
N ALA A 130 -1.26 12.39 -9.66
CA ALA A 130 -1.20 13.84 -9.46
C ALA A 130 -1.01 14.26 -8.00
N LEU A 131 -1.16 13.35 -7.02
CA LEU A 131 -0.92 13.68 -5.62
C LEU A 131 0.58 13.92 -5.38
N SER A 132 0.97 15.17 -5.14
CA SER A 132 2.39 15.53 -5.03
C SER A 132 3.09 14.80 -3.89
N TYR A 133 2.42 14.64 -2.74
CA TYR A 133 2.97 13.89 -1.62
C TYR A 133 3.19 12.41 -1.98
N ALA A 134 2.18 11.77 -2.58
CA ALA A 134 2.26 10.36 -2.99
C ALA A 134 3.35 10.15 -4.05
N PHE A 135 3.45 11.07 -5.03
CA PHE A 135 4.47 11.02 -6.06
C PHE A 135 5.88 11.14 -5.47
N LEU A 136 6.14 12.12 -4.61
CA LEU A 136 7.49 12.35 -4.06
C LEU A 136 7.93 11.26 -3.09
N PHE A 137 7.03 10.82 -2.20
CA PHE A 137 7.34 9.78 -1.21
C PHE A 137 7.32 8.37 -1.80
N GLY A 138 6.50 8.12 -2.82
CA GLY A 138 6.49 6.87 -3.57
C GLY A 138 7.71 6.68 -4.48
N LEU A 139 8.61 7.67 -4.56
CA LEU A 139 9.92 7.56 -5.22
C LEU A 139 11.08 7.47 -4.23
N GLN A 140 10.81 7.43 -2.92
CA GLN A 140 11.83 7.13 -1.93
C GLN A 140 11.92 5.61 -1.77
N ILE A 141 13.13 5.05 -1.78
CA ILE A 141 13.36 3.61 -1.62
C ILE A 141 13.00 3.21 -0.19
N MET A 142 11.72 2.93 0.02
CA MET A 142 11.08 2.74 1.30
C MET A 142 10.06 1.59 1.21
N TYR A 143 9.65 1.09 2.37
CA TYR A 143 8.69 -0.02 2.48
C TYR A 143 7.26 0.39 2.11
N ASP A 144 6.98 1.69 2.00
CA ASP A 144 5.64 2.26 1.94
C ASP A 144 4.97 2.05 0.59
N ALA A 145 5.66 2.26 -0.54
CA ALA A 145 5.10 1.98 -1.87
C ALA A 145 4.90 0.47 -2.06
N LEU A 146 5.89 -0.34 -1.67
CA LEU A 146 5.74 -1.80 -1.69
C LEU A 146 4.56 -2.28 -0.84
N LEU A 147 4.34 -1.68 0.33
CA LEU A 147 3.16 -1.98 1.16
C LEU A 147 1.86 -1.55 0.47
N ALA A 148 1.80 -0.33 -0.09
CA ALA A 148 0.63 0.17 -0.80
C ALA A 148 0.25 -0.74 -1.99
N MET A 149 1.25 -1.23 -2.72
CA MET A 149 1.09 -2.24 -3.76
C MET A 149 0.44 -3.53 -3.22
N TRP A 150 0.94 -4.09 -2.11
CA TRP A 150 0.37 -5.30 -1.51
C TRP A 150 -1.03 -5.08 -0.94
N VAL A 151 -1.31 -3.91 -0.37
CA VAL A 151 -2.66 -3.52 0.09
C VAL A 151 -3.62 -3.52 -1.11
N LEU A 152 -3.28 -2.82 -2.19
CA LEU A 152 -4.11 -2.78 -3.40
C LEU A 152 -4.30 -4.18 -4.01
N ALA A 153 -3.24 -4.99 -4.07
CA ALA A 153 -3.33 -6.37 -4.58
C ALA A 153 -4.26 -7.23 -3.73
N ALA A 154 -4.18 -7.12 -2.40
CA ALA A 154 -5.07 -7.79 -1.46
C ALA A 154 -6.53 -7.34 -1.66
N LEU A 155 -6.80 -6.05 -1.78
CA LEU A 155 -8.13 -5.51 -2.00
C LEU A 155 -8.72 -5.91 -3.37
N VAL A 156 -7.90 -5.98 -4.41
CA VAL A 156 -8.30 -6.54 -5.72
C VAL A 156 -8.65 -8.04 -5.62
N CYS A 157 -8.07 -8.77 -4.68
CA CYS A 157 -8.46 -10.16 -4.41
C CYS A 157 -9.78 -10.30 -3.63
N LEU A 158 -10.13 -9.30 -2.80
CA LEU A 158 -11.41 -9.26 -2.08
C LEU A 158 -12.59 -8.85 -2.96
N VAL A 159 -12.36 -7.99 -3.96
CA VAL A 159 -13.42 -7.40 -4.76
C VAL A 159 -13.89 -8.35 -5.89
N PRO A 160 -15.23 -8.49 -6.10
CA PRO A 160 -15.80 -9.35 -7.15
C PRO A 160 -15.33 -8.96 -8.55
N LYS A 161 -15.28 -9.93 -9.46
CA LYS A 161 -15.03 -9.72 -10.91
C LYS A 161 -16.21 -10.27 -11.72
N ALA A 162 -16.36 -9.83 -12.97
CA ALA A 162 -17.51 -10.16 -13.82
C ALA A 162 -17.87 -11.66 -13.89
N GLN A 163 -16.88 -12.55 -13.87
CA GLN A 163 -17.08 -14.01 -13.93
C GLN A 163 -16.95 -14.73 -12.57
N ARG A 164 -16.78 -14.00 -11.46
CA ARG A 164 -16.59 -14.58 -10.12
C ARG A 164 -16.90 -13.55 -9.05
N GLU A 165 -17.98 -13.80 -8.31
CA GLU A 165 -18.36 -12.99 -7.16
C GLU A 165 -17.55 -13.32 -5.90
N GLU A 166 -17.12 -14.58 -5.75
CA GLU A 166 -16.35 -15.03 -4.59
C GLU A 166 -14.93 -14.43 -4.59
N PRO A 167 -14.43 -13.93 -3.45
CA PRO A 167 -13.04 -13.48 -3.31
C PRO A 167 -12.01 -14.56 -3.63
N ARG A 168 -10.80 -14.12 -3.99
CA ARG A 168 -9.65 -15.03 -4.19
C ARG A 168 -8.90 -15.21 -2.87
N TRP A 169 -9.48 -15.95 -1.94
CA TRP A 169 -8.98 -16.09 -0.57
C TRP A 169 -7.51 -16.49 -0.46
N LEU A 170 -7.07 -17.48 -1.24
CA LEU A 170 -5.65 -17.90 -1.23
C LEU A 170 -4.71 -16.74 -1.62
N LEU A 171 -5.00 -16.05 -2.72
CA LEU A 171 -4.20 -14.91 -3.17
C LEU A 171 -4.31 -13.72 -2.22
N PHE A 172 -5.48 -13.52 -1.60
CA PHE A 172 -5.66 -12.52 -0.55
C PHE A 172 -4.72 -12.78 0.64
N GLY A 173 -4.64 -14.03 1.11
CA GLY A 173 -3.72 -14.43 2.16
C GLY A 173 -2.23 -14.31 1.78
N VAL A 174 -1.88 -14.65 0.53
CA VAL A 174 -0.51 -14.43 0.02
C VAL A 174 -0.15 -12.94 0.00
N CYS A 175 -1.06 -12.07 -0.46
CA CYS A 175 -0.83 -10.62 -0.45
C CYS A 175 -0.69 -10.07 0.99
N ILE A 176 -1.50 -10.57 1.94
CA ILE A 176 -1.34 -10.25 3.37
C ILE A 176 0.04 -10.66 3.85
N GLY A 177 0.49 -11.89 3.56
CA GLY A 177 1.80 -12.38 3.97
C GLY A 177 2.95 -11.53 3.42
N LEU A 178 2.89 -11.15 2.14
CA LEU A 178 3.90 -10.29 1.53
C LEU A 178 3.88 -8.86 2.11
N GLY A 179 2.71 -8.31 2.40
CA GLY A 179 2.59 -7.03 3.11
C GLY A 179 3.12 -7.09 4.55
N LEU A 180 2.87 -8.19 5.27
CA LEU A 180 3.45 -8.45 6.60
C LEU A 180 4.98 -8.55 6.54
N LEU A 181 5.53 -9.21 5.52
CA LEU A 181 6.99 -9.27 5.29
C LEU A 181 7.60 -7.95 4.78
N THR A 182 6.76 -6.96 4.43
CA THR A 182 7.19 -5.61 4.03
C THR A 182 7.27 -4.67 5.24
N LYS A 183 6.16 -4.53 5.98
CA LYS A 183 6.05 -3.52 7.06
C LYS A 183 5.42 -4.06 8.34
N GLY A 184 5.36 -5.38 8.49
CA GLY A 184 4.83 -6.03 9.68
C GLY A 184 3.31 -5.87 9.84
N PRO A 185 2.79 -5.92 11.08
CA PRO A 185 1.35 -5.99 11.36
C PRO A 185 0.50 -4.85 10.80
N VAL A 186 1.10 -3.70 10.45
CA VAL A 186 0.37 -2.56 9.89
C VAL A 186 -0.35 -2.92 8.58
N MET A 187 0.15 -3.91 7.83
CA MET A 187 -0.55 -4.47 6.65
C MET A 187 -1.99 -4.85 6.98
N LEU A 188 -2.23 -5.46 8.15
CA LEU A 188 -3.57 -5.88 8.55
C LEU A 188 -4.49 -4.67 8.74
N LEU A 189 -4.00 -3.56 9.29
CA LEU A 189 -4.80 -2.36 9.52
C LEU A 189 -5.40 -1.82 8.21
N HIS A 190 -4.62 -1.85 7.12
CA HIS A 190 -5.04 -1.35 5.81
C HIS A 190 -6.13 -2.21 5.14
N VAL A 191 -6.18 -3.52 5.43
CA VAL A 191 -7.13 -4.47 4.79
C VAL A 191 -8.26 -4.91 5.73
N LEU A 192 -8.12 -4.67 7.04
CA LEU A 192 -9.03 -5.13 8.09
C LEU A 192 -10.45 -4.63 7.84
N PHE A 193 -10.63 -3.33 7.64
CA PHE A 193 -11.97 -2.76 7.53
C PHE A 193 -12.69 -3.11 6.23
N PRO A 194 -12.05 -3.08 5.04
CA PRO A 194 -12.65 -3.63 3.83
C PRO A 194 -13.10 -5.07 4.00
N TRP A 195 -12.32 -5.91 4.68
CA TRP A 195 -12.69 -7.29 4.96
C TRP A 195 -13.82 -7.40 5.99
N LEU A 196 -13.70 -6.83 7.19
CA LEU A 196 -14.70 -6.95 8.25
C LEU A 196 -16.05 -6.39 7.87
N LEU A 197 -16.05 -5.24 7.18
CA LEU A 197 -17.24 -4.53 6.73
C LEU A 197 -17.75 -5.03 5.36
N GLY A 198 -17.23 -6.17 4.87
CA GLY A 198 -17.65 -6.87 3.66
C GLY A 198 -19.16 -6.81 3.37
N PRO A 199 -20.04 -7.22 4.32
CA PRO A 199 -21.49 -7.23 4.10
C PRO A 199 -22.13 -5.87 3.79
N LEU A 200 -21.45 -4.75 4.11
CA LEU A 200 -21.95 -3.40 3.81
C LEU A 200 -21.80 -3.05 2.32
N TRP A 201 -20.83 -3.65 1.62
CA TRP A 201 -20.47 -3.28 0.24
C TRP A 201 -20.46 -4.45 -0.76
N SER A 202 -20.44 -5.70 -0.31
CA SER A 202 -20.44 -6.90 -1.16
C SER A 202 -21.69 -7.76 -0.91
N ASP A 203 -22.40 -8.09 -1.98
CA ASP A 203 -23.58 -8.96 -1.92
C ASP A 203 -23.19 -10.40 -1.60
N TRP A 204 -22.08 -10.89 -2.15
CA TRP A 204 -21.55 -12.21 -1.81
C TRP A 204 -21.21 -12.31 -0.32
N ALA A 205 -20.57 -11.29 0.26
CA ALA A 205 -20.26 -11.25 1.69
C ALA A 205 -21.52 -11.26 2.56
N ARG A 206 -22.57 -10.59 2.11
CA ARG A 206 -23.87 -10.55 2.80
C ARG A 206 -24.59 -11.89 2.78
N ASN A 207 -24.55 -12.59 1.63
CA ASN A 207 -25.23 -13.86 1.41
C ASN A 207 -24.45 -15.05 1.98
N HIS A 208 -23.12 -14.97 2.06
CA HIS A 208 -22.23 -16.06 2.49
C HIS A 208 -21.34 -15.67 3.67
N ARG A 209 -21.91 -15.06 4.72
CA ARG A 209 -21.15 -14.52 5.87
C ARG A 209 -20.17 -15.52 6.51
N ALA A 210 -20.62 -16.76 6.75
CA ALA A 210 -19.77 -17.78 7.35
C ALA A 210 -18.53 -18.08 6.50
N ARG A 211 -18.68 -18.20 5.18
CA ARG A 211 -17.56 -18.40 4.25
C ARG A 211 -16.67 -17.15 4.15
N TRP A 212 -17.26 -15.96 4.13
CA TRP A 212 -16.54 -14.69 4.08
C TRP A 212 -15.58 -14.52 5.27
N TYR A 213 -16.08 -14.73 6.48
CA TYR A 213 -15.25 -14.59 7.68
C TYR A 213 -14.34 -15.80 7.88
N GLY A 214 -14.81 -17.02 7.62
CA GLY A 214 -14.01 -18.25 7.75
C GLY A 214 -12.79 -18.24 6.83
N PHE A 215 -12.99 -18.02 5.53
CA PHE A 215 -11.87 -17.94 4.59
C PHE A 215 -11.03 -16.67 4.76
N GLY A 216 -11.61 -15.58 5.25
CA GLY A 216 -10.88 -14.40 5.65
C GLY A 216 -9.88 -14.66 6.78
N VAL A 217 -10.31 -15.37 7.83
CA VAL A 217 -9.44 -15.80 8.93
C VAL A 217 -8.34 -16.74 8.42
N LEU A 218 -8.69 -17.73 7.59
CA LEU A 218 -7.69 -18.61 6.94
C LEU A 218 -6.66 -17.82 6.12
N SER A 219 -7.07 -16.74 5.45
CA SER A 219 -6.17 -15.87 4.68
C SER A 219 -5.22 -15.09 5.60
N VAL A 220 -5.71 -14.57 6.72
CA VAL A 220 -4.88 -13.92 7.74
C VAL A 220 -3.89 -14.91 8.36
N LEU A 221 -4.34 -16.12 8.70
CA LEU A 221 -3.48 -17.18 9.23
C LEU A 221 -2.38 -17.56 8.23
N LEU A 222 -2.71 -17.68 6.94
CA LEU A 222 -1.71 -17.92 5.90
C LEU A 222 -0.65 -16.80 5.89
N GLY A 223 -1.07 -15.54 5.94
CA GLY A 223 -0.15 -14.42 6.00
C GLY A 223 0.75 -14.44 7.25
N LEU A 224 0.19 -14.79 8.40
CA LEU A 224 0.95 -14.95 9.64
C LEU A 224 1.95 -16.10 9.56
N VAL A 225 1.58 -17.23 8.96
CA VAL A 225 2.49 -18.36 8.70
C VAL A 225 3.66 -17.90 7.82
N MET A 226 3.41 -17.12 6.76
CA MET A 226 4.48 -16.57 5.91
C MET A 226 5.42 -15.64 6.69
N LEU A 227 4.88 -14.77 7.56
CA LEU A 227 5.70 -13.91 8.41
C LEU A 227 6.54 -14.74 9.39
N LEU A 228 5.93 -15.71 10.06
CA LEU A 228 6.59 -16.57 11.05
C LEU A 228 7.65 -17.48 10.42
N ALA A 229 7.43 -17.93 9.18
CA ALA A 229 8.41 -18.71 8.43
C ALA A 229 9.74 -17.97 8.24
N TRP A 230 9.70 -16.63 8.22
CA TRP A 230 10.91 -15.81 8.29
C TRP A 230 11.30 -15.43 9.72
N ALA A 231 10.35 -14.93 10.51
CA ALA A 231 10.63 -14.33 11.82
C ALA A 231 11.20 -15.32 12.83
N LEU A 232 10.77 -16.59 12.80
CA LEU A 232 11.30 -17.64 13.69
C LEU A 232 12.79 -17.92 13.41
N PRO A 233 13.20 -18.36 12.20
CA PRO A 233 14.62 -18.61 11.94
C PRO A 233 15.47 -17.34 12.08
N ALA A 234 14.99 -16.17 11.66
CA ALA A 234 15.70 -14.92 11.86
C ALA A 234 15.88 -14.59 13.35
N GLY A 235 14.86 -14.83 14.17
CA GLY A 235 14.92 -14.65 15.62
C GLY A 235 15.99 -15.54 16.28
N PHE A 236 16.12 -16.79 15.85
CA PHE A 236 17.16 -17.68 16.37
C PHE A 236 18.56 -17.33 15.86
N ALA A 237 18.68 -16.91 14.60
CA ALA A 237 19.97 -16.55 14.00
C ALA A 237 20.51 -15.20 14.48
N GLY A 238 19.65 -14.23 14.80
CA GLY A 238 20.05 -12.86 15.17
C GLY A 238 20.50 -12.69 16.63
N GLY A 239 20.44 -13.75 17.45
CA GLY A 239 20.78 -13.70 18.88
C GLY A 239 19.66 -13.15 19.77
N ASP A 240 19.86 -13.26 21.09
CA ASP A 240 18.82 -12.98 22.09
C ASP A 240 18.28 -11.55 22.06
N ALA A 241 19.17 -10.57 21.89
CA ALA A 241 18.80 -9.16 21.81
C ALA A 241 17.92 -8.88 20.58
N TYR A 242 18.24 -9.46 19.43
CA TYR A 242 17.44 -9.34 18.20
C TYR A 242 16.08 -10.02 18.35
N ARG A 243 16.07 -11.26 18.87
CA ARG A 243 14.86 -12.04 19.14
C ARG A 243 13.90 -11.27 20.05
N HIS A 244 14.40 -10.76 21.18
CA HIS A 244 13.59 -9.98 22.11
C HIS A 244 13.02 -8.73 21.43
N ARG A 245 13.81 -8.02 20.63
CA ARG A 245 13.32 -6.82 19.94
C ARG A 245 12.28 -7.13 18.87
N LEU A 246 12.49 -8.19 18.08
CA LEU A 246 11.62 -8.63 17.00
C LEU A 246 10.22 -9.03 17.50
N PHE A 247 10.14 -9.81 18.59
CA PHE A 247 8.86 -10.32 19.09
C PHE A 247 8.20 -9.41 20.15
N PHE A 248 8.98 -8.78 21.04
CA PHE A 248 8.42 -8.08 22.20
C PHE A 248 8.37 -6.56 22.02
N THR A 249 9.40 -5.92 21.45
CA THR A 249 9.41 -4.44 21.36
C THR A 249 8.71 -3.89 20.11
N GLN A 250 8.63 -4.65 19.02
CA GLN A 250 7.99 -4.19 17.77
C GLN A 250 6.45 -4.21 17.82
N THR A 251 5.86 -5.20 18.50
CA THR A 251 4.41 -5.43 18.51
C THR A 251 3.73 -4.95 19.79
N ALA A 252 4.32 -5.19 20.96
CA ALA A 252 3.70 -4.79 22.24
C ALA A 252 3.94 -3.31 22.57
N ALA A 253 5.13 -2.75 22.29
CA ALA A 253 5.44 -1.36 22.67
C ALA A 253 4.75 -0.28 21.83
N ARG A 254 4.20 -0.61 20.65
CA ARG A 254 3.40 0.33 19.84
C ARG A 254 1.92 0.39 20.28
N VAL A 255 1.44 -0.62 21.00
CA VAL A 255 0.02 -0.80 21.33
C VAL A 255 -0.24 -0.71 22.84
N VAL A 256 0.73 -1.08 23.68
CA VAL A 256 0.54 -1.18 25.13
C VAL A 256 1.16 0.03 25.84
N HIS A 257 0.31 0.73 26.60
CA HIS A 257 0.69 1.72 27.58
C HIS A 257 1.65 1.12 28.63
N GLY A 258 2.83 1.72 28.81
CA GLY A 258 3.53 1.63 30.10
C GLY A 258 4.79 0.77 30.21
N VAL A 259 5.67 0.74 29.20
CA VAL A 259 7.07 0.33 29.45
C VAL A 259 7.89 1.57 29.78
N LYS A 260 8.24 1.73 31.06
CA LYS A 260 8.96 2.88 31.66
C LYS A 260 10.46 2.99 31.28
N SER A 261 10.87 2.39 30.17
CA SER A 261 12.27 2.40 29.68
C SER A 261 12.36 2.84 28.21
N ALA A 262 11.45 3.72 27.80
CA ALA A 262 11.14 4.02 26.41
C ALA A 262 11.46 5.46 25.98
N GLU A 263 12.60 6.01 26.42
CA GLU A 263 13.04 7.37 26.07
C GLU A 263 13.35 7.61 24.56
N PRO A 264 13.64 6.61 23.69
CA PRO A 264 13.70 6.85 22.23
C PRO A 264 12.39 6.51 21.48
N LEU A 265 11.41 5.89 22.12
CA LEU A 265 10.27 5.24 21.44
C LEU A 265 9.09 6.18 21.11
N GLN A 266 9.20 7.46 21.48
CA GLN A 266 8.23 8.52 21.14
C GLN A 266 8.66 9.40 19.95
N SER A 267 9.53 8.92 19.06
CA SER A 267 9.84 9.65 17.84
C SER A 267 8.55 9.90 17.03
N HIS A 268 8.22 11.17 16.75
CA HIS A 268 7.03 11.61 15.97
C HIS A 268 5.67 11.45 16.66
N ALA A 269 5.59 11.69 17.98
CA ALA A 269 4.32 11.76 18.69
C ALA A 269 3.52 13.03 18.28
N HIS A 270 2.30 12.83 17.78
CA HIS A 270 1.42 13.92 17.37
C HIS A 270 0.00 13.75 17.93
N ALA A 271 -0.69 14.87 18.16
CA ALA A 271 -2.07 14.90 18.65
C ALA A 271 -3.05 14.21 17.66
N VAL A 272 -4.24 13.85 18.14
CA VAL A 272 -5.27 13.18 17.34
C VAL A 272 -5.63 13.92 16.04
N PRO A 273 -5.85 15.25 16.02
CA PRO A 273 -6.27 15.94 14.79
C PRO A 273 -5.14 16.15 13.78
N TRP A 274 -3.91 15.68 14.04
CA TRP A 274 -2.75 15.99 13.21
C TRP A 274 -2.92 15.57 11.74
N TYR A 275 -3.44 14.37 11.45
CA TYR A 275 -3.69 13.98 10.06
C TYR A 275 -4.74 14.84 9.37
N VAL A 276 -5.73 15.35 10.11
CA VAL A 276 -6.73 16.29 9.57
C VAL A 276 -6.06 17.60 9.15
N LEU A 277 -5.15 18.11 9.97
CA LEU A 277 -4.35 19.30 9.65
C LEU A 277 -3.43 19.08 8.45
N MET A 278 -3.04 17.82 8.18
CA MET A 278 -2.16 17.45 7.08
C MET A 278 -2.90 17.07 5.79
N LEU A 279 -4.25 17.06 5.78
CA LEU A 279 -5.04 16.80 4.58
C LEU A 279 -4.70 17.74 3.40
N PRO A 280 -4.41 19.05 3.60
CA PRO A 280 -3.99 19.90 2.49
C PRO A 280 -2.73 19.40 1.80
N VAL A 281 -1.76 18.86 2.54
CA VAL A 281 -0.52 18.29 1.99
C VAL A 281 -0.80 16.94 1.31
N LEU A 282 -1.53 16.07 1.99
CA LEU A 282 -1.83 14.70 1.50
C LEU A 282 -2.72 14.70 0.25
N LEU A 283 -3.61 15.68 0.12
CA LEU A 283 -4.59 15.77 -0.95
C LEU A 283 -4.26 16.84 -1.99
N PHE A 284 -3.12 17.54 -1.89
CA PHE A 284 -2.70 18.47 -2.93
C PHE A 284 -2.45 17.72 -4.25
N PRO A 285 -3.01 18.18 -5.39
CA PRO A 285 -3.70 19.47 -5.60
C PRO A 285 -5.23 19.44 -5.42
N PHE A 286 -5.86 18.28 -5.24
CA PHE A 286 -7.32 18.13 -5.15
C PHE A 286 -7.97 18.82 -3.96
N ILE A 287 -7.22 19.16 -2.91
CA ILE A 287 -7.70 20.04 -1.84
C ILE A 287 -8.23 21.37 -2.41
N GLY A 288 -7.60 21.89 -3.46
CA GLY A 288 -7.99 23.11 -4.17
C GLY A 288 -9.00 22.90 -5.29
N TRP A 289 -9.70 21.75 -5.36
CA TRP A 289 -10.70 21.46 -6.39
C TRP A 289 -12.13 21.50 -5.84
N PRO A 290 -12.84 22.65 -5.85
CA PRO A 290 -14.16 22.79 -5.21
C PRO A 290 -15.20 21.79 -5.71
N ARG A 291 -15.15 21.43 -7.00
CA ARG A 291 -16.09 20.47 -7.59
C ARG A 291 -15.97 19.08 -6.97
N ALA A 292 -14.77 18.70 -6.53
CA ALA A 292 -14.51 17.42 -5.87
C ALA A 292 -15.17 17.37 -4.49
N TRP A 293 -15.06 18.46 -3.72
CA TRP A 293 -15.70 18.60 -2.41
C TRP A 293 -17.22 18.67 -2.51
N VAL A 294 -17.75 19.42 -3.48
CA VAL A 294 -19.19 19.44 -3.78
C VAL A 294 -19.67 18.03 -4.14
N ALA A 295 -18.91 17.26 -4.93
CA ALA A 295 -19.27 15.90 -5.27
C ALA A 295 -19.39 14.99 -4.03
N LEU A 296 -18.44 15.10 -3.09
CA LEU A 296 -18.48 14.38 -1.82
C LEU A 296 -19.67 14.82 -0.94
N ALA A 297 -19.90 16.13 -0.80
CA ALA A 297 -20.99 16.69 0.02
C ALA A 297 -22.39 16.36 -0.54
N MET A 298 -22.52 16.17 -1.85
CA MET A 298 -23.77 15.83 -2.52
C MET A 298 -24.05 14.32 -2.57
N LEU A 299 -23.21 13.48 -1.98
CA LEU A 299 -23.47 12.05 -1.85
C LEU A 299 -24.74 11.83 -1.01
N ARG A 300 -25.73 11.15 -1.61
CA ARG A 300 -26.99 10.80 -0.93
C ARG A 300 -27.19 9.29 -0.98
N ARG A 301 -27.87 8.76 0.04
CA ARG A 301 -28.26 7.35 0.08
C ARG A 301 -29.34 7.08 -0.99
N PRO A 302 -29.40 5.86 -1.56
CA PRO A 302 -28.49 4.74 -1.34
C PRO A 302 -27.14 4.93 -2.08
N LEU A 303 -26.03 4.63 -1.40
CA LEU A 303 -24.70 4.67 -2.00
C LEU A 303 -24.46 3.44 -2.87
N SER A 304 -23.69 3.58 -3.97
CA SER A 304 -23.26 2.44 -4.79
C SER A 304 -22.28 1.53 -4.03
N PRO A 305 -22.17 0.23 -4.37
CA PRO A 305 -21.22 -0.70 -3.76
C PRO A 305 -19.79 -0.17 -3.72
N GLY A 306 -19.31 0.43 -4.82
CA GLY A 306 -17.97 1.00 -4.88
C GLY A 306 -17.72 2.18 -3.93
N LEU A 307 -18.71 3.04 -3.71
CA LEU A 307 -18.60 4.10 -2.70
C LEU A 307 -18.60 3.54 -1.29
N ARG A 308 -19.47 2.55 -1.00
CA ARG A 308 -19.51 1.90 0.32
C ARG A 308 -18.18 1.21 0.62
N PHE A 309 -17.61 0.52 -0.37
CA PHE A 309 -16.27 -0.08 -0.27
C PHE A 309 -15.22 0.97 0.08
N ALA A 310 -15.13 2.06 -0.69
CA ALA A 310 -14.14 3.10 -0.46
C ALA A 310 -14.30 3.79 0.91
N LEU A 311 -15.53 4.01 1.37
CA LEU A 311 -15.81 4.55 2.72
C LEU A 311 -15.45 3.55 3.83
N CYS A 312 -15.75 2.26 3.65
CA CYS A 312 -15.36 1.20 4.58
C CYS A 312 -13.85 0.99 4.63
N TRP A 313 -13.12 1.40 3.59
CA TRP A 313 -11.67 1.37 3.57
C TRP A 313 -11.06 2.61 4.22
N VAL A 314 -11.36 3.81 3.71
CA VAL A 314 -10.65 5.04 4.05
C VAL A 314 -11.00 5.53 5.45
N LEU A 315 -12.29 5.64 5.78
CA LEU A 315 -12.72 6.30 7.01
C LEU A 315 -12.24 5.60 8.28
N PRO A 316 -12.52 4.31 8.50
CA PRO A 316 -12.11 3.67 9.75
C PRO A 316 -10.59 3.54 9.86
N THR A 317 -9.89 3.29 8.75
CA THR A 317 -8.41 3.23 8.73
C THR A 317 -7.80 4.59 9.10
N PHE A 318 -8.29 5.68 8.52
CA PHE A 318 -7.86 7.04 8.85
C PHE A 318 -8.12 7.39 10.33
N VAL A 319 -9.28 6.99 10.87
CA VAL A 319 -9.60 7.18 12.29
C VAL A 319 -8.60 6.44 13.18
N VAL A 320 -8.33 5.16 12.91
CA VAL A 320 -7.37 4.40 13.71
C VAL A 320 -5.96 5.00 13.65
N PHE A 321 -5.47 5.37 12.46
CA PHE A 321 -4.18 6.06 12.34
C PHE A 321 -4.16 7.40 13.11
N SER A 322 -5.27 8.13 13.14
CA SER A 322 -5.39 9.38 13.90
C SER A 322 -5.33 9.17 15.42
N LEU A 323 -5.79 8.02 15.91
CA LEU A 323 -5.73 7.68 17.34
C LEU A 323 -4.33 7.24 17.81
N VAL A 324 -3.51 6.66 16.93
CA VAL A 324 -2.14 6.23 17.26
C VAL A 324 -1.22 7.43 17.48
N ARG A 325 -0.38 7.42 18.54
CA ARG A 325 0.50 8.55 18.88
C ARG A 325 1.61 8.81 17.85
N GLY A 326 2.34 7.76 17.44
CA GLY A 326 3.41 7.87 16.44
C GLY A 326 2.83 8.02 15.04
N LYS A 327 2.94 9.21 14.45
CA LYS A 327 2.34 9.52 13.13
C LYS A 327 3.40 10.00 12.15
N GLN A 328 3.31 9.51 10.92
CA GLN A 328 4.11 9.97 9.79
C GLN A 328 3.22 9.98 8.56
N LEU A 329 3.36 10.99 7.71
CA LEU A 329 2.45 11.21 6.58
C LEU A 329 2.38 10.02 5.61
N TYR A 330 3.52 9.37 5.35
CA TYR A 330 3.61 8.22 4.46
C TYR A 330 2.89 6.97 5.00
N TYR A 331 2.50 6.93 6.29
CA TYR A 331 1.67 5.82 6.80
C TYR A 331 0.30 5.75 6.13
N LEU A 332 -0.20 6.86 5.58
CA LEU A 332 -1.47 6.90 4.85
C LEU A 332 -1.31 6.71 3.33
N LEU A 333 -0.10 6.39 2.84
CA LEU A 333 0.14 6.20 1.41
C LEU A 333 -0.82 5.16 0.78
N PRO A 334 -1.09 3.99 1.41
CA PRO A 334 -2.09 3.05 0.89
C PRO A 334 -3.51 3.64 0.80
N GLU A 335 -3.91 4.47 1.78
CA GLU A 335 -5.24 5.09 1.85
C GLU A 335 -5.44 6.18 0.80
N LEU A 336 -4.38 6.77 0.24
CA LEU A 336 -4.49 7.77 -0.82
C LEU A 336 -5.13 7.17 -2.07
N ALA A 337 -4.85 5.91 -2.40
CA ALA A 337 -5.49 5.21 -3.50
C ALA A 337 -7.01 5.04 -3.25
N GLY A 338 -7.39 4.67 -2.02
CA GLY A 338 -8.80 4.60 -1.62
C GLY A 338 -9.50 5.96 -1.64
N THR A 339 -8.78 7.02 -1.26
CA THR A 339 -9.30 8.39 -1.28
C THR A 339 -9.55 8.88 -2.71
N MET A 340 -8.61 8.59 -3.63
CA MET A 340 -8.80 8.92 -5.05
C MET A 340 -9.90 8.08 -5.70
N LEU A 341 -10.07 6.82 -5.30
CA LEU A 341 -11.20 5.98 -5.71
C LEU A 341 -12.54 6.57 -5.25
N LEU A 342 -12.63 7.01 -3.99
CA LEU A 342 -13.81 7.66 -3.42
C LEU A 342 -14.15 8.96 -4.17
N LEU A 343 -13.13 9.81 -4.37
CA LEU A 343 -13.27 11.11 -5.02
C LEU A 343 -13.70 10.97 -6.49
N ALA A 344 -13.07 10.06 -7.23
CA ALA A 344 -13.45 9.76 -8.61
C ALA A 344 -14.89 9.20 -8.68
N GLY A 345 -15.26 8.28 -7.79
CA GLY A 345 -16.62 7.75 -7.70
C GLY A 345 -17.67 8.85 -7.44
N ALA A 346 -17.38 9.77 -6.52
CA ALA A 346 -18.26 10.89 -6.20
C ALA A 346 -18.42 11.86 -7.39
N VAL A 347 -17.31 12.21 -8.06
CA VAL A 347 -17.34 13.10 -9.24
C VAL A 347 -18.12 12.46 -10.38
N ALA A 348 -17.97 11.16 -10.62
CA ALA A 348 -18.72 10.45 -11.66
C ALA A 348 -20.24 10.55 -11.43
N LEU A 349 -20.69 10.32 -10.20
CA LEU A 349 -22.10 10.45 -9.81
C LEU A 349 -22.62 11.88 -9.93
N LEU A 350 -21.81 12.87 -9.58
CA LEU A 350 -22.21 14.27 -9.73
C LEU A 350 -22.40 14.64 -11.22
N ARG A 351 -21.56 14.11 -12.11
CA ARG A 351 -21.67 14.34 -13.56
C ARG A 351 -22.97 13.74 -14.12
N GLU A 352 -23.33 12.53 -13.72
CA GLU A 352 -24.57 11.87 -14.14
C GLU A 352 -25.83 12.61 -13.70
N ARG A 353 -25.80 13.35 -12.59
CA ARG A 353 -26.96 14.15 -12.13
C ARG A 353 -27.12 15.48 -12.87
N ARG A 354 -26.10 15.92 -13.60
CA ARG A 354 -26.08 17.20 -14.33
C ARG A 354 -26.15 17.03 -15.84
N ALA A 355 -25.94 15.81 -16.34
CA ALA A 355 -26.28 15.39 -17.69
C ALA A 355 -27.76 15.01 -17.73
#